data_AF-A0A812QZ44-F1
#
_entry.id   AF-A0A812QZ44-F1
#
_cell.length_a   1.000
_cell.length_b   1.000
_cell.length_c   1.000
_cell.angle_alpha   90.00
_cell.angle_beta   90.00
_cell.angle_gamma   90.00
#
_symmetry.space_group_name_H-M   'P 1'
#
loop_
_entity.id
_entity.type
_entity.pdbx_description
1 polymer ?
#
loop_
_entity_poly.entity_id
_entity_poly.type
_entity_poly.pdbx_seq_one_letter_code
_entity_poly.pdbx_strand_id
1 'polypeptide(L)'
;MRLFQVVNSSNDANVFQNVDKETYKDMRRGIIAAILHTDMVKHNEMIKELSLLYQMNSDALDALKADTVVLSSASTTQTIMNALLHCADIGNPMKPWDICYQLAHLCLDEFFAQ
;
A
#
# COMPACT_ATOMS: atom_id res chain seq x y z
N MET A 1 -10.09 11.68 7.02
CA MET A 1 -10.20 10.30 6.49
C MET A 1 -11.68 9.92 6.31
N ARG A 2 -12.29 10.33 5.20
CA ARG A 2 -13.75 10.22 4.96
C ARG A 2 -14.24 8.79 4.72
N LEU A 3 -13.35 7.88 4.31
CA LEU A 3 -13.65 6.46 4.09
C LEU A 3 -14.34 5.80 5.30
N PHE A 4 -13.75 5.91 6.49
CA PHE A 4 -14.34 5.32 7.71
C PHE A 4 -15.61 6.04 8.18
N GLN A 5 -15.87 7.27 7.72
CA GLN A 5 -17.14 7.95 7.97
C GLN A 5 -18.26 7.34 7.12
N VAL A 6 -17.96 6.99 5.86
CA VAL A 6 -18.92 6.32 4.96
C VAL A 6 -19.29 4.94 5.48
N VAL A 7 -18.30 4.15 5.91
CA VAL A 7 -18.53 2.82 6.51
C VAL A 7 -19.46 2.89 7.73
N ASN A 8 -19.37 3.96 8.52
CA ASN A 8 -20.19 4.15 9.71
C ASN A 8 -21.53 4.87 9.43
N SER A 9 -21.80 5.27 8.19
CA SER A 9 -22.98 6.08 7.86
C SER A 9 -24.29 5.28 7.83
N SER A 10 -24.24 4.02 7.44
CA SER A 10 -25.38 3.10 7.41
C SER A 10 -24.90 1.66 7.54
N ASN A 11 -25.77 0.77 8.03
CA ASN A 11 -25.41 -0.65 8.16
C ASN A 11 -25.17 -1.30 6.78
N ASP A 12 -25.88 -0.85 5.75
CA ASP A 12 -25.71 -1.33 4.37
C ASP A 12 -24.38 -0.90 3.74
N ALA A 13 -23.78 0.21 4.19
CA ALA A 13 -22.47 0.67 3.74
C ALA A 13 -21.30 0.02 4.52
N ASN A 14 -21.58 -0.70 5.60
CA ASN A 14 -20.55 -1.27 6.46
C ASN A 14 -20.05 -2.63 5.95
N VAL A 15 -19.02 -2.60 5.10
CA VAL A 15 -18.34 -3.81 4.60
C VAL A 15 -17.66 -4.65 5.70
N PHE A 16 -17.46 -4.10 6.90
CA PHE A 16 -16.83 -4.78 8.04
C PHE A 16 -17.84 -5.25 9.09
N GLN A 17 -19.16 -5.24 8.80
CA GLN A 17 -20.20 -5.55 9.79
C GLN A 17 -20.07 -6.94 10.46
N ASN A 18 -19.49 -7.91 9.75
CA ASN A 18 -19.32 -9.28 10.23
C ASN A 18 -17.92 -9.56 10.82
N VAL A 19 -17.06 -8.54 10.93
CA VAL A 19 -15.71 -8.67 11.48
C VAL A 19 -15.75 -8.42 12.98
N ASP A 20 -15.02 -9.22 13.76
CA ASP A 20 -14.92 -8.99 15.20
C ASP A 20 -14.22 -7.66 15.51
N LYS A 21 -14.49 -7.13 16.71
CA LYS A 21 -14.04 -5.78 17.09
C LYS A 21 -12.51 -5.65 17.16
N GLU A 22 -11.79 -6.71 17.54
CA GLU A 22 -10.33 -6.65 17.66
C GLU A 22 -9.67 -6.71 16.29
N THR A 23 -10.10 -7.65 15.44
CA THR A 23 -9.64 -7.74 14.05
C THR A 23 -9.95 -6.46 13.27
N TYR A 24 -11.13 -5.86 13.48
CA TYR A 24 -11.45 -4.58 12.86
C TYR A 24 -10.48 -3.46 13.29
N LYS A 25 -10.08 -3.42 14.57
CA LYS A 25 -9.09 -2.44 15.06
C LYS A 25 -7.74 -2.66 14.38
N ASP A 26 -7.29 -3.91 14.25
CA ASP A 26 -6.04 -4.26 13.58
C ASP A 26 -6.06 -3.88 12.10
N MET A 27 -7.11 -4.29 11.38
CA MET A 27 -7.31 -3.94 9.97
C MET A 27 -7.32 -2.42 9.79
N ARG A 28 -8.05 -1.70 10.64
CA ARG A 28 -8.11 -0.24 10.58
C ARG A 28 -6.74 0.39 10.78
N ARG A 29 -5.93 -0.10 11.73
CA ARG A 29 -4.55 0.37 11.92
C ARG A 29 -3.71 0.14 10.66
N GLY A 30 -3.76 -1.06 10.08
CA GLY A 30 -3.00 -1.40 8.89
C GLY A 30 -3.42 -0.59 7.65
N ILE A 31 -4.73 -0.39 7.45
CA ILE A 31 -5.28 0.44 6.36
C ILE A 31 -4.83 1.90 6.50
N ILE A 32 -4.90 2.46 7.71
CA ILE A 32 -4.42 3.83 7.97
C ILE A 32 -2.92 3.93 7.66
N ALA A 33 -2.12 2.97 8.15
CA ALA A 33 -0.69 2.96 7.91
C ALA A 33 -0.37 2.90 6.41
N ALA A 34 -1.04 2.04 5.64
CA ALA A 34 -0.83 1.92 4.21
C ALA A 34 -1.19 3.22 3.46
N ILE A 35 -2.33 3.84 3.78
CA ILE A 35 -2.75 5.11 3.17
C ILE A 35 -1.78 6.24 3.50
N LEU A 36 -1.24 6.31 4.73
CA LEU A 36 -0.26 7.33 5.08
C LEU A 36 1.07 7.16 4.31
N HIS A 37 1.39 5.94 3.90
CA HIS A 37 2.61 5.65 3.15
C HIS A 37 2.51 5.94 1.65
N THR A 38 1.33 6.28 1.11
CA THR A 38 1.21 6.76 -0.28
C THR A 38 1.70 8.19 -0.44
N ASP A 39 2.01 8.90 0.65
CA ASP A 39 2.61 10.23 0.60
C ASP A 39 4.03 10.15 0.00
N MET A 40 4.26 10.88 -1.09
CA MET A 40 5.56 10.95 -1.78
C MET A 40 6.70 11.47 -0.90
N VAL A 41 6.42 12.22 0.18
CA VAL A 41 7.45 12.61 1.17
C VAL A 41 8.10 11.38 1.82
N LYS A 42 7.36 10.27 1.94
CA LYS A 42 7.81 9.01 2.54
C LYS A 42 8.53 8.07 1.56
N HIS A 43 8.48 8.35 0.26
CA HIS A 43 8.99 7.46 -0.79
C HIS A 43 10.47 7.06 -0.56
N ASN A 44 11.35 8.04 -0.32
CA ASN A 44 12.79 7.77 -0.14
C ASN A 44 13.10 7.01 1.16
N GLU A 45 12.30 7.22 2.22
CA GLU A 45 12.42 6.48 3.47
C GLU A 45 12.04 5.02 3.25
N MET A 46 10.92 4.78 2.57
CA MET A 46 10.42 3.45 2.21
C MET A 46 11.41 2.66 1.35
N ILE A 47 12.04 3.30 0.35
CA ILE A 47 13.06 2.64 -0.50
C ILE A 47 14.24 2.15 0.34
N LYS A 48 14.72 2.96 1.31
CA LYS A 48 15.82 2.56 2.19
C LYS A 48 15.45 1.36 3.04
N GLU A 49 14.25 1.36 3.61
CA GLU A 49 13.74 0.26 4.42
C GLU A 49 13.63 -1.03 3.61
N LEU A 50 13.05 -0.98 2.41
CA LEU A 50 12.96 -2.12 1.51
C LEU A 50 14.33 -2.63 1.07
N SER A 51 15.27 -1.73 0.82
CA SER A 51 16.65 -2.10 0.45
C SER A 51 17.34 -2.84 1.59
N LEU A 52 17.17 -2.39 2.83
CA LEU A 52 17.70 -3.06 4.01
C LEU A 52 17.04 -4.43 4.20
N LEU A 53 15.70 -4.50 4.08
CA LEU A 53 14.97 -5.76 4.16
C LEU A 53 15.45 -6.77 3.11
N TYR A 54 15.70 -6.32 1.88
CA TYR A 54 16.27 -7.16 0.84
C TYR A 54 17.68 -7.64 1.19
N GLN A 55 18.57 -6.75 1.62
CA GLN A 55 19.95 -7.11 1.99
C GLN A 55 20.02 -8.09 3.16
N MET A 56 19.13 -7.97 4.15
CA MET A 56 19.07 -8.88 5.30
C MET A 56 18.52 -10.27 4.95
N ASN A 57 17.80 -10.38 3.83
CA ASN A 57 17.08 -11.60 3.45
C ASN A 57 17.46 -12.10 2.04
N SER A 58 18.54 -11.60 1.43
CA SER A 58 18.91 -11.90 0.05
C SER A 58 19.03 -13.40 -0.20
N ASP A 59 19.74 -14.09 0.70
CA ASP A 59 20.00 -15.53 0.59
C ASP A 59 18.70 -16.36 0.69
N ALA A 60 17.74 -15.89 1.48
CA ALA A 60 16.44 -16.54 1.64
C ALA A 60 15.50 -16.29 0.44
N LEU A 61 15.57 -15.09 -0.14
CA LEU A 61 14.81 -14.70 -1.33
C LEU A 61 15.30 -15.44 -2.57
N ASP A 62 16.62 -15.49 -2.77
CA ASP A 62 17.26 -16.15 -3.91
C ASP A 62 16.99 -17.67 -3.90
N ALA A 63 16.89 -18.27 -2.71
CA ALA A 63 16.54 -19.68 -2.54
C ALA A 63 15.05 -20.00 -2.74
N LEU A 64 14.20 -19.01 -3.08
CA LEU A 64 12.73 -19.10 -3.12
C LEU A 64 12.11 -19.68 -1.83
N LYS A 65 12.80 -19.58 -0.69
CA LYS A 65 12.26 -19.89 0.66
C LYS A 65 11.59 -18.67 1.27
N ALA A 66 11.14 -17.74 0.41
CA ALA A 66 10.64 -16.42 0.77
C ALA A 66 9.37 -16.47 1.63
N ASP A 67 8.55 -17.51 1.47
CA ASP A 67 7.23 -17.64 2.12
C ASP A 67 7.27 -17.67 3.65
N THR A 68 8.41 -18.02 4.28
CA THR A 68 8.48 -18.19 5.74
C THR A 68 9.32 -17.16 6.47
N VAL A 69 10.31 -16.54 5.81
CA VAL A 69 11.29 -15.67 6.48
C VAL A 69 10.90 -14.20 6.38
N VAL A 70 10.42 -13.75 5.23
CA VAL A 70 10.17 -12.32 4.96
C VAL A 70 8.84 -11.84 5.56
N LEU A 71 7.84 -12.71 5.66
CA LEU A 71 6.54 -12.43 6.30
C LEU A 71 6.49 -12.84 7.78
N SER A 72 7.64 -13.18 8.38
CA SER A 72 7.72 -13.72 9.73
C SER A 72 7.28 -12.73 10.82
N SER A 73 7.36 -11.42 10.55
CA SER A 73 6.95 -10.39 11.50
C SER A 73 5.79 -9.54 10.97
N ALA A 74 4.89 -9.15 11.88
CA ALA A 74 3.80 -8.23 11.57
C ALA A 74 4.32 -6.87 11.07
N SER A 75 5.49 -6.44 11.55
CA SER A 75 6.15 -5.20 11.09
C SER A 75 6.58 -5.31 9.63
N THR A 76 7.28 -6.38 9.26
CA THR A 76 7.74 -6.60 7.88
C THR A 76 6.56 -6.77 6.93
N THR A 77 5.52 -7.48 7.37
CA THR A 77 4.27 -7.61 6.61
C THR A 77 3.63 -6.24 6.36
N GLN A 78 3.58 -5.36 7.37
CA GLN A 78 3.07 -4.00 7.21
C GLN A 78 3.93 -3.16 6.25
N THR A 79 5.25 -3.20 6.37
CA THR A 79 6.17 -2.49 5.46
C THR A 79 5.95 -2.94 4.01
N ILE A 80 5.78 -4.25 3.77
CA ILE A 80 5.49 -4.79 2.44
C ILE A 80 4.12 -4.33 1.95
N MET A 81 3.08 -4.37 2.79
CA MET A 81 1.75 -3.88 2.40
C MET A 81 1.78 -2.39 2.02
N ASN A 82 2.49 -1.56 2.79
CA ASN A 82 2.68 -0.15 2.49
C ASN A 82 3.39 0.04 1.13
N ALA A 83 4.47 -0.71 0.91
CA ALA A 83 5.23 -0.65 -0.33
C ALA A 83 4.43 -1.11 -1.55
N LEU A 84 3.65 -2.19 -1.43
CA LEU A 84 2.80 -2.68 -2.51
C LEU A 84 1.74 -1.66 -2.91
N LEU A 85 1.09 -1.01 -1.92
CA LEU A 85 0.11 0.03 -2.20
C LEU A 85 0.77 1.26 -2.85
N HIS A 86 1.92 1.70 -2.34
CA HIS A 86 2.68 2.82 -2.91
C HIS A 86 3.11 2.54 -4.37
N CYS A 87 3.65 1.35 -4.63
CA CYS A 87 4.03 0.92 -5.98
C CYS A 87 2.82 0.88 -6.93
N ALA A 88 1.64 0.47 -6.44
CA ALA A 88 0.42 0.49 -7.23
C ALA A 88 0.00 1.93 -7.60
N ASP A 89 0.18 2.88 -6.68
CA ASP A 89 -0.14 4.30 -6.86
C ASP A 89 0.77 4.97 -7.91
N ILE A 90 2.08 4.72 -7.85
CA ILE A 90 3.06 5.31 -8.78
C ILE A 90 3.32 4.46 -10.03
N GLY A 91 2.62 3.33 -10.19
CA GLY A 91 2.90 2.32 -11.21
C GLY A 91 2.42 2.66 -12.62
N ASN A 92 1.84 3.85 -12.85
CA ASN A 92 1.31 4.26 -14.16
C ASN A 92 2.31 4.14 -15.32
N PRO A 93 3.59 4.55 -15.17
CA PRO A 93 4.59 4.42 -16.24
C PRO A 93 4.94 2.97 -16.62
N MET A 94 4.60 2.00 -15.77
CA MET A 94 4.88 0.58 -16.03
C MET A 94 3.75 -0.12 -16.80
N LYS A 95 2.63 0.56 -17.05
CA LYS A 95 1.50 0.02 -17.82
C LYS A 95 1.79 0.05 -19.33
N PRO A 96 1.09 -0.76 -20.16
CA PRO A 96 1.17 -0.66 -21.61
C PRO A 96 1.00 0.79 -22.12
N TRP A 97 1.71 1.13 -23.20
CA TRP A 97 1.83 2.51 -23.68
C TRP A 97 0.49 3.25 -23.79
N ASP A 98 -0.52 2.63 -24.41
CA ASP A 98 -1.82 3.26 -24.61
C ASP A 98 -2.49 3.68 -23.29
N ILE A 99 -2.30 2.88 -22.23
CA ILE A 99 -2.83 3.16 -20.88
C ILE A 99 -1.97 4.22 -20.20
N CYS A 100 -0.65 4.07 -20.22
CA CYS A 100 0.28 5.02 -19.64
C CYS A 100 0.08 6.43 -20.21
N TYR A 101 -0.05 6.54 -21.54
CA TYR A 101 -0.26 7.80 -22.25
C TYR A 101 -1.55 8.50 -21.79
N GLN A 102 -2.66 7.77 -21.71
CA GLN A 102 -3.94 8.32 -21.25
C GLN A 102 -3.86 8.78 -19.80
N LEU A 103 -3.32 7.96 -18.89
CA LEU A 103 -3.18 8.31 -17.49
C LEU A 103 -2.29 9.53 -17.28
N ALA A 104 -1.19 9.65 -18.04
CA ALA A 104 -0.32 10.82 -17.98
C ALA A 104 -1.03 12.11 -18.43
N HIS A 105 -1.90 12.05 -19.45
CA HIS A 105 -2.71 13.20 -19.87
C HIS A 105 -3.73 13.58 -18.81
N LEU A 106 -4.42 12.62 -18.20
CA LEU A 106 -5.36 12.91 -17.10
C LEU A 106 -4.66 13.58 -15.92
N CYS A 107 -3.47 13.10 -15.54
CA CYS A 107 -2.67 13.76 -14.50
C CYS A 107 -2.30 15.19 -14.91
N LEU A 108 -1.87 15.41 -16.15
CA LEU A 108 -1.50 16.73 -16.65
C LEU A 108 -2.69 17.70 -16.67
N ASP A 109 -3.85 17.23 -17.12
CA ASP A 109 -5.10 17.99 -17.13
C ASP A 109 -5.49 18.40 -15.70
N GLU A 110 -5.37 17.48 -14.73
CA GLU A 110 -5.58 17.78 -13.32
C GLU A 110 -4.57 18.81 -12.80
N PHE A 111 -3.28 18.67 -13.12
CA PHE A 111 -2.24 19.63 -12.72
C PHE A 111 -2.49 21.04 -13.25
N PHE A 112 -3.01 21.19 -14.47
CA PHE A 112 -3.34 22.52 -15.01
C PHE A 112 -4.61 23.12 -14.43
N ALA A 113 -5.49 22.29 -13.84
CA ALA A 113 -6.71 22.74 -13.20
C ALA A 113 -6.54 23.13 -11.72
N GLN A 114 -5.37 22.85 -11.12
CA GLN A 114 -4.99 23.23 -9.74
C GLN A 114 -4.60 24.71 -9.63
#